data_AF-A0A417FAD4-F1
#
_entry.id   AF-A0A417FAD4-F1
#
_cell.length_a   1.000
_cell.length_b   1.000
_cell.length_c   1.000
_cell.angle_alpha   90.00
_cell.angle_beta   90.00
_cell.angle_gamma   90.00
#
_symmetry.space_group_name_H-M   'P 1'
#
loop_
_entity.id
_entity.type
_entity.pdbx_description
1 polymer ?
#
loop_
_entity_poly.entity_id
_entity_poly.type
_entity_poly.pdbx_seq_one_letter_code
_entity_poly.pdbx_strand_id
1 'polypeptide(L)'
;MFAFIGAAYLKRNPDIINRPVASTVFNFIIALLHAAAEMIIVTPFFMSGALFTAEQLANGFVASVVLLVGLGTVIHSMLDYSISILVWKPLCTAMPQLRTSQD
;
A
#
# COMPACT_ATOMS: atom_id res chain seq x y z
N MET A 1 -3.43 -7.30 -4.34
CA MET A 1 -2.65 -7.10 -5.58
C MET A 1 -1.31 -6.42 -5.32
N PHE A 2 -1.30 -5.16 -4.87
CA PHE A 2 -0.07 -4.38 -4.60
C PHE A 2 0.91 -5.09 -3.67
N ALA A 3 0.43 -5.71 -2.59
CA ALA A 3 1.26 -6.45 -1.64
C ALA A 3 1.96 -7.66 -2.29
N PHE A 4 1.25 -8.38 -3.17
CA PHE A 4 1.82 -9.51 -3.90
C PHE A 4 2.92 -9.05 -4.88
N ILE A 5 2.66 -7.96 -5.63
CA ILE A 5 3.64 -7.36 -6.54
C ILE A 5 4.87 -6.89 -5.75
N GLY A 6 4.64 -6.20 -4.62
CA GLY A 6 5.72 -5.74 -3.75
C GLY A 6 6.55 -6.88 -3.19
N ALA A 7 5.90 -7.93 -2.68
CA ALA A 7 6.59 -9.12 -2.18
C ALA A 7 7.40 -9.84 -3.27
N ALA A 8 6.83 -10.01 -4.47
CA ALA A 8 7.52 -10.63 -5.60
C ALA A 8 8.73 -9.80 -6.06
N TYR A 9 8.64 -8.46 -6.00
CA TYR A 9 9.74 -7.57 -6.32
C TYR A 9 10.84 -7.61 -5.24
N LEU A 10 10.46 -7.57 -3.96
CA LEU A 10 11.38 -7.68 -2.83
C LEU A 10 12.09 -9.03 -2.78
N LYS A 11 11.42 -10.12 -3.17
CA LYS A 11 12.06 -11.44 -3.30
C LYS A 11 13.26 -11.41 -4.25
N ARG A 12 13.18 -10.64 -5.34
CA ARG A 12 14.29 -10.50 -6.31
C ARG A 12 15.30 -9.41 -5.92
N ASN A 13 14.90 -8.47 -5.06
CA ASN A 13 15.73 -7.33 -4.65
C ASN A 13 15.68 -7.14 -3.12
N PRO A 14 16.12 -8.13 -2.32
CA PRO A 14 15.98 -8.09 -0.86
C PRO A 14 16.81 -6.99 -0.18
N ASP A 15 17.87 -6.53 -0.85
CA ASP A 15 18.71 -5.39 -0.48
C ASP A 15 17.90 -4.12 -0.14
N ILE A 16 16.77 -3.91 -0.82
CA ILE A 16 15.98 -2.67 -0.70
C ILE A 16 15.54 -2.42 0.73
N ILE A 17 15.17 -3.47 1.48
CA ILE A 17 14.69 -3.35 2.88
C ILE A 17 15.80 -2.83 3.82
N ASN A 18 17.06 -3.05 3.48
CA ASN A 18 18.21 -2.64 4.28
C ASN A 18 18.66 -1.20 3.98
N ARG A 19 18.25 -0.64 2.84
CA ARG A 19 18.63 0.70 2.40
C ARG A 19 17.47 1.68 2.66
N PRO A 20 17.56 2.58 3.65
CA PRO A 20 16.42 3.36 4.11
C PRO A 20 15.78 4.21 3.00
N VAL A 21 16.58 4.88 2.17
CA VAL A 21 16.07 5.69 1.05
C VAL A 21 15.39 4.83 -0.01
N ALA A 22 16.02 3.74 -0.43
CA ALA A 22 15.45 2.84 -1.44
C ALA A 22 14.17 2.17 -0.93
N SER A 23 14.15 1.76 0.34
CA SER A 23 12.98 1.19 1.02
C SER A 23 11.81 2.17 1.07
N THR A 24 12.06 3.44 1.41
CA THR A 24 11.01 4.47 1.43
C THR A 24 10.46 4.78 0.05
N VAL A 25 11.33 4.88 -0.97
CA VAL A 25 10.88 5.08 -2.36
C VAL A 25 10.06 3.90 -2.84
N PHE A 26 10.53 2.67 -2.57
CA PHE A 26 9.79 1.45 -2.90
C PHE A 26 8.41 1.42 -2.20
N ASN A 27 8.37 1.72 -0.90
CA ASN A 27 7.14 1.81 -0.13
C ASN A 27 6.14 2.78 -0.76
N PHE A 28 6.61 3.98 -1.11
CA PHE A 28 5.78 5.00 -1.74
C PHE A 28 5.22 4.55 -3.09
N ILE A 29 6.01 3.87 -3.92
CA ILE A 29 5.54 3.32 -5.21
C ILE A 29 4.45 2.27 -5.00
N ILE A 30 4.62 1.36 -4.03
CA ILE A 30 3.60 0.35 -3.71
C ILE A 30 2.34 0.99 -3.15
N ALA A 31 2.48 2.03 -2.32
CA ALA A 31 1.36 2.80 -1.77
C ALA A 31 0.55 3.51 -2.88
N LEU A 32 1.22 4.08 -3.89
CA LEU A 32 0.56 4.66 -5.06
C LEU A 32 -0.17 3.60 -5.89
N LEU A 33 0.44 2.42 -6.08
CA LEU A 33 -0.20 1.31 -6.79
C LEU A 33 -1.44 0.80 -6.05
N HIS A 34 -1.38 0.70 -4.72
CA HIS A 34 -2.50 0.35 -3.86
C HIS A 34 -3.63 1.38 -3.99
N ALA A 35 -3.33 2.66 -3.76
CA ALA A 35 -4.30 3.74 -3.86
C ALA A 35 -4.95 3.80 -5.25
N ALA A 36 -4.17 3.68 -6.33
CA ALA A 36 -4.69 3.67 -7.70
C ALA A 36 -5.68 2.51 -7.92
N ALA A 37 -5.35 1.31 -7.44
CA ALA A 37 -6.24 0.15 -7.58
C ALA A 37 -7.57 0.36 -6.84
N GLU A 38 -7.53 0.88 -5.62
CA GLU A 38 -8.75 1.16 -4.85
C GLU A 38 -9.57 2.27 -5.48
N MET A 39 -8.93 3.35 -5.93
CA MET A 39 -9.58 4.46 -6.63
C MET A 39 -10.32 3.99 -7.89
N ILE A 40 -9.70 3.12 -8.70
CA ILE A 40 -10.30 2.55 -9.91
C ILE A 40 -11.55 1.74 -9.57
N ILE A 41 -11.51 0.94 -8.50
CA ILE A 41 -12.65 0.13 -8.09
C ILE A 41 -13.73 0.97 -7.43
N VAL A 42 -13.39 1.92 -6.56
CA VAL A 42 -14.37 2.70 -5.78
C VAL A 42 -15.09 3.74 -6.64
N THR A 43 -14.44 4.31 -7.67
CA THR A 43 -15.03 5.31 -8.56
C THR A 43 -16.38 4.88 -9.17
N PRO A 44 -16.53 3.71 -9.83
CA PRO A 44 -17.82 3.29 -10.37
C PRO A 44 -18.88 3.07 -9.27
N PHE A 45 -18.50 2.62 -8.07
CA PHE A 45 -19.44 2.52 -6.94
C PHE A 45 -19.89 3.91 -6.46
N PHE A 46 -18.98 4.88 -6.39
CA PHE A 46 -19.29 6.27 -6.09
C PHE A 46 -20.28 6.84 -7.12
N MET A 47 -19.99 6.67 -8.42
CA MET A 47 -20.83 7.18 -9.52
C MET A 47 -22.18 6.48 -9.64
N SER A 48 -22.29 5.22 -9.22
CA SER A 48 -23.57 4.49 -9.24
C SER A 48 -24.60 5.03 -8.24
N GLY A 49 -24.17 5.87 -7.28
CA GLY A 49 -25.03 6.34 -6.19
C GLY A 49 -25.34 5.27 -5.13
N ALA A 50 -24.76 4.07 -5.23
CA ALA A 50 -25.03 2.95 -4.31
C ALA A 50 -24.51 3.18 -2.87
N LEU A 51 -23.57 4.11 -2.69
CA LEU A 51 -22.87 4.33 -1.42
C LEU A 51 -23.05 5.75 -0.85
N PHE A 52 -23.63 6.68 -1.60
CA PHE A 52 -23.64 8.12 -1.26
C PHE A 52 -24.99 8.78 -1.55
N THR A 53 -25.36 9.78 -0.75
CA THR A 53 -26.54 10.61 -1.00
C THR A 53 -26.32 11.53 -2.21
N ALA A 54 -27.39 12.04 -2.81
CA ALA A 54 -27.32 12.98 -3.94
C ALA A 54 -26.46 14.23 -3.63
N GLU A 55 -26.49 14.68 -2.38
CA GLU A 55 -25.73 15.84 -1.89
C GLU A 55 -24.23 15.55 -1.76
N GLN A 56 -23.88 14.33 -1.35
CA GLN A 56 -22.50 13.83 -1.33
C GLN A 56 -21.97 13.59 -2.75
N LEU A 57 -22.83 13.22 -3.70
CA LEU A 57 -22.43 13.00 -5.09
C LEU A 57 -22.08 14.33 -5.80
N ALA A 58 -22.81 15.40 -5.51
CA ALA A 58 -22.69 16.68 -6.21
C ALA A 58 -21.29 17.33 -6.10
N ASN A 59 -20.60 17.18 -4.96
CA ASN A 59 -19.26 17.74 -4.74
C ASN A 59 -18.30 16.83 -3.95
N GLY A 60 -18.71 15.62 -3.58
CA GLY A 60 -17.95 14.75 -2.68
C GLY A 60 -16.92 13.87 -3.38
N PHE A 61 -16.83 13.83 -4.72
CA PHE A 61 -15.88 12.93 -5.40
C PHE A 61 -14.43 13.20 -4.99
N VAL A 62 -14.03 14.48 -4.95
CA VAL A 62 -12.66 14.86 -4.56
C VAL A 62 -12.41 14.52 -3.09
N ALA A 63 -13.35 14.85 -2.20
CA ALA A 63 -13.21 14.58 -0.78
C ALA A 63 -13.20 13.07 -0.47
N SER A 64 -14.13 12.31 -1.04
CA SER A 64 -14.30 10.89 -0.75
C SER A 64 -13.32 10.03 -1.53
N VAL A 65 -13.28 10.15 -2.86
CA VAL A 65 -12.47 9.27 -3.69
C VAL A 65 -11.04 9.77 -3.66
N VAL A 66 -10.75 10.99 -4.10
CA VAL A 66 -9.34 11.46 -4.22
C VAL A 66 -8.64 11.61 -2.85
N LEU A 67 -9.26 12.25 -1.86
CA LEU A 67 -8.63 12.49 -0.57
C LEU A 67 -8.76 11.29 0.38
N LEU A 68 -9.98 10.88 0.75
CA LEU A 68 -10.15 9.82 1.75
C LEU A 68 -9.66 8.46 1.24
N VAL A 69 -10.03 8.05 0.03
CA VAL A 69 -9.56 6.78 -0.54
C VAL A 69 -8.15 6.94 -1.10
N GLY A 70 -7.90 7.88 -2.01
CA GLY A 70 -6.59 8.03 -2.65
C GLY A 70 -5.47 8.38 -1.68
N LEU A 71 -5.49 9.60 -1.12
CA LEU A 71 -4.45 10.05 -0.19
C LEU A 71 -4.45 9.23 1.11
N GLY A 72 -5.64 8.89 1.64
CA GLY A 72 -5.76 8.05 2.83
C GLY A 72 -5.08 6.70 2.65
N THR A 73 -5.30 6.01 1.53
CA THR A 73 -4.65 4.72 1.24
C THR A 73 -3.14 4.87 1.07
N VAL A 74 -2.64 5.95 0.48
CA VAL A 74 -1.18 6.19 0.41
C VAL A 74 -0.58 6.22 1.81
N ILE A 75 -1.14 7.02 2.72
CA ILE A 75 -0.63 7.16 4.09
C ILE A 75 -0.74 5.82 4.85
N HIS A 76 -1.89 5.16 4.79
CA HIS A 76 -2.10 3.87 5.46
C HIS A 76 -1.13 2.81 4.95
N SER A 77 -1.01 2.64 3.63
CA SER A 77 -0.11 1.66 3.02
C SER A 77 1.36 1.91 3.40
N MET A 78 1.76 3.19 3.50
CA MET A 78 3.10 3.54 3.96
C MET A 78 3.36 3.15 5.42
N LEU A 79 2.37 3.32 6.29
CA LEU A 79 2.44 2.90 7.69
C LEU A 79 2.49 1.37 7.81
N ASP A 80 1.65 0.66 7.06
CA ASP A 80 1.59 -0.80 7.05
C ASP A 80 2.94 -1.41 6.68
N TYR A 81 3.58 -0.89 5.62
CA TYR A 81 4.92 -1.34 5.23
C TYR A 81 5.98 -1.03 6.30
N SER A 82 5.89 0.13 6.93
CA SER A 82 6.83 0.54 7.99
C SER A 82 6.73 -0.41 9.19
N ILE A 83 5.51 -0.72 9.63
CA ILE A 83 5.24 -1.70 10.68
C ILE A 83 5.74 -3.09 10.25
N SER A 84 5.50 -3.47 9.00
CA SER A 84 5.95 -4.76 8.45
C SER A 84 7.47 -4.91 8.52
N ILE A 85 8.26 -3.88 8.20
CA ILE A 85 9.72 -3.91 8.37
C ILE A 85 10.12 -4.02 9.83
N LEU A 86 9.47 -3.25 10.71
CA LEU A 86 9.75 -3.25 12.14
C LEU A 86 9.51 -4.62 12.78
N VAL A 87 8.52 -5.38 12.28
CA VAL A 87 8.25 -6.76 12.70
C VAL A 87 9.20 -7.75 12.01
N TRP A 88 9.48 -7.56 10.72
CA TRP A 88 10.28 -8.51 9.92
C TRP A 88 11.73 -8.63 10.39
N LYS A 89 12.38 -7.51 10.73
CA LYS A 89 13.79 -7.50 11.17
C LYS A 89 14.04 -8.34 12.45
N PRO A 90 13.34 -8.12 13.57
CA PRO A 90 13.52 -8.93 14.77
C PRO A 90 13.08 -10.39 14.56
N LEU A 91 12.06 -10.64 13.73
CA LEU A 91 11.63 -11.99 13.39
C LEU A 91 12.75 -12.79 12.69
N CYS A 92 13.46 -12.18 11.74
CA CYS A 92 14.60 -12.81 11.07
C CYS A 92 15.76 -13.10 12.03
N THR A 93 15.96 -12.27 13.07
CA THR A 93 16.96 -12.53 14.11
C THR A 93 16.55 -13.71 15.00
N ALA A 94 15.27 -13.80 15.36
CA ALA A 94 14.75 -14.89 16.19
C ALA A 94 14.62 -16.22 15.44
N MET A 95 14.43 -16.19 14.12
CA MET A 95 14.21 -17.36 13.27
C MET A 95 15.12 -17.34 12.02
N PRO A 96 16.40 -17.73 12.15
CA PRO A 96 17.38 -17.63 11.06
C PRO A 96 17.01 -18.40 9.78
N GLN A 97 16.23 -19.48 9.90
CA GLN A 97 15.74 -20.27 8.77
C GLN A 97 14.85 -19.49 7.78
N LEU A 98 14.26 -18.37 8.21
CA LEU A 98 13.49 -17.48 7.34
C LEU A 98 14.40 -16.68 6.39
N ARG A 99 15.68 -16.54 6.73
CA ARG A 99 16.67 -15.85 5.89
C ARG A 99 17.24 -16.76 4.81
N THR A 100 17.41 -18.05 5.09
CA THR A 100 17.98 -19.04 4.16
C THR A 100 16.97 -19.65 3.19
N SER A 101 15.66 -19.50 3.43
CA SER A 101 14.61 -19.94 2.50
C SER A 101 14.31 -18.92 1.38
N GLN A 102 15.03 -17.80 1.38
CA GLN A 102 14.93 -16.75 0.35
C GLN A 102 16.02 -16.83 -0.72
N ASP A 103 17.04 -17.68 -0.51
CA ASP A 103 18.07 -18.05 -1.50
C ASP A 103 17.55 -19.18 -2.42
#